data_AF-A0A364K5H3-F1
#
_entry.id   AF-A0A364K5H3-F1
#
_cell.length_a   1.000
_cell.length_b   1.000
_cell.length_c   1.000
_cell.angle_alpha   90.00
_cell.angle_beta   90.00
_cell.angle_gamma   90.00
#
_symmetry.space_group_name_H-M   'P 1'
#
loop_
_entity.id
_entity.type
_entity.pdbx_description
1 polymer ?
#
loop_
_entity_poly.entity_id
_entity_poly.type
_entity_poly.pdbx_seq_one_letter_code
_entity_poly.pdbx_strand_id
1 'polypeptide(L)'
;MSLALVLSIPFFAFAAPANLSPNVDTKSGCVTLYEHANFQGRAKRFCGDTSYVGNDFNDIASSVKVDCSVNSVTLFEHANYQGRYVTYHGCQKIGYVGNSFNDIISSLAVD
;
A
#
# COMPACT_ATOMS: atom_id res chain seq x y z
N MET A 1 -39.97 -29.18 -52.44
CA MET A 1 -38.92 -28.31 -51.84
C MET A 1 -39.27 -28.15 -50.37
N SER A 2 -38.44 -28.71 -49.50
CA SER A 2 -38.75 -28.90 -48.08
C SER A 2 -38.80 -27.59 -47.30
N LEU A 3 -39.79 -27.52 -46.41
CA LEU A 3 -40.09 -26.44 -45.48
C LEU A 3 -39.01 -26.39 -44.37
N ALA A 4 -38.37 -25.24 -44.15
CA ALA A 4 -37.46 -25.03 -43.02
C ALA A 4 -38.23 -24.40 -41.85
N LEU A 5 -38.34 -25.13 -40.74
CA LEU A 5 -38.90 -24.64 -39.47
C LEU A 5 -37.74 -24.12 -38.61
N VAL A 6 -37.58 -22.80 -38.52
CA VAL A 6 -36.60 -22.18 -37.62
C VAL A 6 -37.30 -21.89 -36.29
N LEU A 7 -37.05 -22.71 -35.26
CA LEU A 7 -37.50 -22.44 -33.90
C LEU A 7 -36.66 -21.30 -33.32
N SER A 8 -37.20 -20.07 -33.29
CA SER A 8 -36.59 -18.98 -32.54
C SER A 8 -36.82 -19.18 -31.04
N ILE A 9 -35.76 -19.45 -30.29
CA ILE A 9 -35.82 -19.50 -28.83
C ILE A 9 -35.92 -18.05 -28.31
N PRO A 10 -36.85 -17.71 -27.40
CA PRO A 10 -36.89 -16.38 -26.83
C PRO A 10 -35.65 -16.15 -25.95
N PHE A 11 -34.96 -15.05 -26.19
CA PHE A 11 -33.87 -14.55 -25.34
C PHE A 11 -34.49 -14.15 -24.00
N PHE A 12 -34.30 -14.96 -22.95
CA PHE A 12 -34.61 -14.54 -21.59
C PHE A 12 -33.61 -13.46 -21.18
N ALA A 13 -34.13 -12.27 -20.87
CA ALA A 13 -33.35 -11.16 -20.33
C ALA A 13 -32.77 -11.53 -18.97
N PHE A 14 -31.48 -11.28 -18.78
CA PHE A 14 -30.89 -11.17 -17.44
C PHE A 14 -30.39 -9.74 -17.27
N ALA A 15 -31.27 -8.85 -16.82
CA ALA A 15 -30.83 -7.59 -16.23
C ALA A 15 -30.38 -7.91 -14.80
N ALA A 16 -29.07 -8.01 -14.57
CA ALA A 16 -28.53 -8.08 -13.22
C ALA A 16 -28.81 -6.75 -12.49
N PRO A 17 -29.28 -6.77 -11.23
CA PRO A 17 -29.44 -5.55 -10.45
C PRO A 17 -28.07 -5.02 -10.01
N ALA A 18 -28.04 -3.71 -9.74
CA ALA A 18 -26.89 -2.89 -9.38
C ALA A 18 -25.83 -3.60 -8.53
N ASN A 19 -24.55 -3.45 -8.90
CA ASN A 19 -23.46 -3.68 -7.97
C ASN A 19 -22.61 -2.43 -7.86
N LEU A 20 -22.63 -1.92 -6.63
CA LEU A 20 -21.89 -0.82 -6.05
C LEU A 20 -20.51 -0.66 -6.70
N SER A 21 -20.14 0.60 -6.99
CA SER A 21 -18.75 0.98 -7.23
C SER A 21 -17.88 0.19 -6.26
N PRO A 22 -16.88 -0.58 -6.72
CA PRO A 22 -15.94 -1.12 -5.78
C PRO A 22 -15.42 0.10 -5.03
N ASN A 23 -15.62 0.15 -3.71
CA ASN A 23 -14.62 0.79 -2.88
C ASN A 23 -13.38 -0.05 -3.17
N VAL A 24 -12.69 0.28 -4.25
CA VAL A 24 -11.30 -0.08 -4.38
C VAL A 24 -10.73 0.60 -3.16
N ASP A 25 -10.32 -0.20 -2.18
CA ASP A 25 -9.41 0.20 -1.11
C ASP A 25 -8.13 0.67 -1.81
N THR A 26 -8.24 1.82 -2.45
CA THR A 26 -7.16 2.56 -3.02
C THR A 26 -6.51 3.15 -1.80
N LYS A 27 -5.51 2.43 -1.27
CA LYS A 27 -4.48 3.04 -0.43
C LYS A 27 -3.97 4.25 -1.20
N SER A 28 -4.58 5.42 -0.96
CA SER A 28 -4.48 6.59 -1.84
C SER A 28 -3.38 7.55 -1.38
N GLY A 29 -2.49 7.05 -0.54
CA GLY A 29 -1.40 7.82 0.05
C GLY A 29 -0.09 7.09 -0.02
N CYS A 30 0.98 7.85 0.13
CA CYS A 30 2.32 7.33 0.12
C CYS A 30 3.05 7.63 1.43
N VAL A 31 4.08 6.85 1.66
CA VAL A 31 5.04 6.99 2.74
C VAL A 31 6.39 7.28 2.11
N THR A 32 7.11 8.25 2.65
CA THR A 32 8.47 8.58 2.21
C THR A 32 9.43 8.30 3.34
N LEU A 33 10.33 7.34 3.14
CA LEU A 33 11.44 7.05 4.05
C LEU A 33 12.64 7.94 3.69
N TYR A 34 13.40 8.34 4.70
CA TYR A 34 14.60 9.17 4.58
C TYR A 34 15.77 8.52 5.31
N GLU A 35 16.93 8.55 4.68
CA GLU A 35 18.18 7.94 5.17
C GLU A 35 18.70 8.57 6.47
N HIS A 36 18.38 9.84 6.72
CA HIS A 36 18.83 10.54 7.91
C HIS A 36 17.66 11.12 8.70
N ALA A 37 17.91 11.40 9.98
CA ALA A 37 16.96 12.10 10.82
C ALA A 37 16.59 13.47 10.23
N ASN A 38 15.44 13.99 10.64
CA ASN A 38 14.88 15.27 10.23
C ASN A 38 14.75 15.41 8.70
N PHE A 39 14.41 14.31 8.03
CA PHE A 39 14.09 14.24 6.60
C PHE A 39 15.24 14.65 5.68
N GLN A 40 16.46 14.25 6.04
CA GLN A 40 17.68 14.54 5.29
C GLN A 40 18.20 13.28 4.57
N GLY A 41 19.21 13.46 3.72
CA GLY A 41 19.83 12.38 2.97
C GLY A 41 18.97 11.88 1.81
N ARG A 42 19.23 10.65 1.36
CA ARG A 42 18.42 10.02 0.32
C ARG A 42 16.99 9.80 0.80
N ALA A 43 16.05 9.84 -0.13
CA ALA A 43 14.63 9.59 0.14
C ALA A 43 14.04 8.61 -0.86
N LYS A 44 13.12 7.76 -0.40
CA LYS A 44 12.40 6.81 -1.24
C LYS A 44 10.93 6.76 -0.87
N ARG A 45 10.07 6.79 -1.88
CA ARG A 45 8.61 6.93 -1.75
C ARG A 45 7.90 5.64 -2.14
N PHE A 46 6.96 5.23 -1.30
CA PHE A 46 6.19 3.99 -1.42
C PHE A 46 4.71 4.30 -1.31
N CYS A 47 3.90 3.90 -2.28
CA CYS A 47 2.47 4.23 -2.35
C CYS A 47 1.57 2.99 -2.17
N GLY A 48 2.06 2.02 -1.41
CA GLY A 48 1.39 0.75 -1.16
C GLY A 48 2.29 -0.19 -0.37
N ASP A 49 1.76 -1.37 -0.07
CA ASP A 49 2.50 -2.38 0.66
C ASP A 49 3.76 -2.78 -0.10
N THR A 50 4.86 -2.80 0.63
CA THR A 50 6.19 -3.04 0.08
C THR A 50 6.86 -4.10 0.93
N SER A 51 6.92 -5.32 0.41
CA SER A 51 7.54 -6.46 1.09
C SER A 51 9.05 -6.34 1.22
N TYR A 52 9.69 -5.47 0.42
CA TYR A 52 11.10 -5.15 0.56
C TYR A 52 11.39 -3.76 0.03
N VAL A 53 12.00 -2.89 0.85
CA VAL A 53 12.29 -1.50 0.47
C VAL A 53 13.40 -1.36 -0.58
N GLY A 54 14.11 -2.46 -0.88
CA GLY A 54 15.19 -2.53 -1.87
C GLY A 54 16.58 -2.43 -1.23
N ASN A 55 17.59 -3.01 -1.88
CA ASN A 55 18.98 -3.03 -1.40
C ASN A 55 19.55 -1.62 -1.15
N ASP A 56 19.05 -0.64 -1.89
CA ASP A 56 19.47 0.76 -1.81
C ASP A 56 18.94 1.48 -0.57
N PHE A 57 17.89 0.95 0.08
CA PHE A 57 17.18 1.61 1.17
C PHE A 57 16.91 0.72 2.40
N ASN A 58 17.37 -0.53 2.37
CA ASN A 58 17.26 -1.45 3.49
C ASN A 58 18.16 -1.00 4.65
N ASP A 59 17.62 -1.01 5.87
CA ASP A 59 18.41 -0.80 7.10
C ASP A 59 19.17 0.53 7.14
N ILE A 60 18.59 1.58 6.54
CA ILE A 60 19.18 2.93 6.57
C ILE A 60 18.15 4.03 6.88
N ALA A 61 16.87 3.69 6.99
CA ALA A 61 15.85 4.71 7.18
C ALA A 61 15.86 5.21 8.63
N SER A 62 16.01 6.52 8.80
CA SER A 62 16.04 7.19 10.11
C SER A 62 14.85 8.12 10.35
N SER A 63 14.16 8.58 9.30
CA SER A 63 12.96 9.42 9.44
C SER A 63 11.91 9.17 8.35
N VAL A 64 10.65 9.51 8.63
CA VAL A 64 9.50 9.10 7.82
C VAL A 64 8.47 10.21 7.70
N LYS A 65 7.96 10.44 6.49
CA LYS A 65 6.74 11.24 6.25
C LYS A 65 5.63 10.35 5.73
N VAL A 66 4.46 10.49 6.33
CA VAL A 66 3.24 9.78 5.97
C VAL A 66 2.26 10.80 5.42
N ASP A 67 1.81 10.60 4.18
CA ASP A 67 0.83 11.50 3.57
C ASP A 67 -0.50 11.47 4.34
N CYS A 68 -1.25 12.57 4.29
CA CYS A 68 -2.50 12.67 5.05
C CYS A 68 -3.65 11.80 4.51
N SER A 69 -3.51 11.19 3.33
CA SER A 69 -4.46 10.22 2.77
C SER A 69 -4.19 8.78 3.22
N VAL A 70 -3.11 8.53 3.97
CA VAL A 70 -2.81 7.24 4.61
C VAL A 70 -3.52 7.18 5.97
N ASN A 71 -4.28 6.11 6.21
CA ASN A 71 -4.92 5.85 7.50
C ASN A 71 -3.89 5.38 8.52
N SER A 72 -3.01 4.48 8.12
CA SER A 72 -1.87 4.07 8.93
C SER A 72 -0.72 3.53 8.10
N VAL A 73 0.49 3.53 8.65
CA VAL A 73 1.63 2.78 8.12
C VAL A 73 2.23 1.94 9.23
N THR A 74 2.53 0.69 8.91
CA THR A 74 3.33 -0.20 9.75
C THR A 74 4.68 -0.43 9.11
N LEU A 75 5.75 -0.13 9.84
CA LEU A 75 7.14 -0.36 9.44
C LEU A 75 7.65 -1.62 10.13
N PHE A 76 8.39 -2.45 9.41
CA PHE A 76 8.87 -3.75 9.88
C PHE A 76 10.39 -3.84 9.79
N GLU A 77 10.99 -4.48 10.78
CA GLU A 77 12.43 -4.73 10.89
C GLU A 77 12.96 -5.70 9.83
N HIS A 78 12.14 -6.63 9.35
CA HIS A 78 12.55 -7.60 8.34
C HIS A 78 11.70 -7.49 7.08
N ALA A 79 12.23 -8.01 5.98
CA ALA A 79 11.49 -8.14 4.74
C ALA A 79 10.25 -9.04 4.94
N ASN A 80 9.29 -8.90 4.03
CA ASN A 80 8.04 -9.66 4.01
C ASN A 80 7.19 -9.49 5.28
N TYR A 81 7.22 -8.30 5.88
CA TYR A 81 6.38 -7.92 7.02
C TYR A 81 6.67 -8.73 8.29
N GLN A 82 7.94 -9.02 8.54
CA GLN A 82 8.40 -9.84 9.66
C GLN A 82 9.22 -9.04 10.67
N GLY A 83 9.51 -9.66 11.83
CA GLY A 83 10.30 -9.06 12.90
C GLY A 83 9.50 -8.09 13.76
N ARG A 84 10.20 -7.19 14.46
CA ARG A 84 9.55 -6.12 15.22
C ARG A 84 8.87 -5.14 14.27
N TYR A 85 7.84 -4.47 14.77
CA TYR A 85 7.10 -3.47 14.01
C TYR A 85 6.73 -2.25 14.84
N VAL A 86 6.50 -1.13 14.15
CA VAL A 86 5.91 0.09 14.71
C VAL A 86 4.84 0.60 13.75
N THR A 87 3.70 1.03 14.29
CA THR A 87 2.59 1.58 13.51
C THR A 87 2.39 3.05 13.83
N TYR A 88 2.21 3.85 12.79
CA TYR A 88 1.86 5.27 12.89
C TYR A 88 0.51 5.50 12.23
N HIS A 89 -0.34 6.32 12.86
CA HIS A 89 -1.70 6.58 12.39
C HIS A 89 -1.85 7.98 11.81
N GLY A 90 -2.55 8.07 10.69
CA GLY A 90 -2.86 9.30 9.96
C GLY A 90 -1.62 10.02 9.42
N CYS A 91 -1.80 11.31 9.19
CA CYS A 91 -0.75 12.19 8.70
C CYS A 91 0.35 12.42 9.75
N GLN A 92 1.56 11.94 9.49
CA GLN A 92 2.66 11.97 10.45
C GLN A 92 3.96 12.46 9.82
N LYS A 93 4.73 13.22 10.60
CA LYS A 93 6.11 13.64 10.27
C LYS A 93 7.03 13.17 11.39
N ILE A 94 7.55 11.95 11.25
CA ILE A 94 8.42 11.33 12.23
C ILE A 94 9.86 11.76 11.92
N GLY A 95 10.33 12.81 12.62
CA GLY A 95 11.69 13.35 12.44
C GLY A 95 12.80 12.38 12.85
N TYR A 96 12.49 11.42 13.71
CA TYR A 96 13.38 10.31 14.05
C TYR A 96 12.54 9.12 14.49
N VAL A 97 12.75 7.95 13.86
CA VAL A 97 11.98 6.73 14.16
C VAL A 97 12.28 6.13 15.54
N GLY A 98 13.34 6.62 16.20
CA GLY A 98 13.75 6.20 17.52
C GLY A 98 14.86 5.16 17.49
N ASN A 99 15.63 5.07 18.58
CA ASN A 99 16.80 4.18 18.66
C ASN A 99 16.48 2.70 18.43
N SER A 100 15.27 2.27 18.74
CA SER A 100 14.84 0.88 18.58
C SER A 100 14.48 0.52 17.14
N PHE A 101 14.30 1.50 16.25
CA PHE A 101 13.80 1.33 14.89
C PHE A 101 14.60 2.07 13.81
N ASN A 102 15.66 2.78 14.21
CA ASN A 102 16.58 3.44 13.31
C ASN A 102 17.42 2.41 12.55
N ASP A 103 17.55 2.60 11.23
CA ASP A 103 18.45 1.82 10.38
C ASP A 103 18.17 0.31 10.40
N ILE A 104 16.91 -0.08 10.57
CA ILE A 104 16.48 -1.49 10.52
C ILE A 104 15.22 -1.71 9.68
N ILE A 105 14.65 -0.66 9.07
CA ILE A 105 13.39 -0.79 8.33
C ILE A 105 13.66 -1.53 7.01
N SER A 106 13.00 -2.68 6.84
CA SER A 106 13.16 -3.57 5.69
C SER A 106 11.88 -3.72 4.85
N SER A 107 10.70 -3.55 5.45
CA SER A 107 9.41 -3.59 4.73
C SER A 107 8.37 -2.68 5.39
N LEU A 108 7.30 -2.36 4.65
CA LEU A 108 6.21 -1.52 5.16
C LEU A 108 4.86 -1.91 4.57
N ALA A 109 3.82 -1.79 5.39
CA ALA A 109 2.42 -1.90 4.97
C ALA A 109 1.73 -0.54 5.15
N VAL A 110 1.04 -0.08 4.13
CA VAL A 110 0.24 1.15 4.14
C VAL A 110 -1.22 0.72 4.32
N ASP A 111 -2.09 1.51 4.94
CA ASP A 111 -3.54 1.26 5.08
C ASP A 111 -4.33 2.54 4.79
#